data_AF-A0A936P8P0-F1
#
_entry.id   AF-A0A936P8P0-F1
#
_cell.length_a   1.000
_cell.length_b   1.000
_cell.length_c   1.000
_cell.angle_alpha   90.00
_cell.angle_beta   90.00
_cell.angle_gamma   90.00
#
_symmetry.space_group_name_H-M   'P 1'
#
loop_
_entity.id
_entity.type
_entity.pdbx_description
1 polymer ?
#
loop_
_entity_poly.entity_id
_entity_poly.type
_entity_poly.pdbx_seq_one_letter_code
_entity_poly.pdbx_strand_id
1 'polypeptide(L)'
;MNAADMLPASDTLWLALVVLGGSLAASLIFLGVLLGRLRETERRLDEKESRHETVLDRLQENEFRLRTIIESEPECVKLQAEDGTVLEINPAGLRLVDANQPADIIGRKIFSVVAPEYFDIYRENMRRVFAGEAVVYEFRAITLKNRVAWMETHAAPLRDARGNIYALLGITRDITEHKQAEEQARRHQTELARVARLSTMGEMATGIAHELNQPLSAIANFSRGCIRRLRSGGMSPQELIVPLEEVCEQAERAGDILRHVRDFVRKREPRLKSLDVNQIVRAVVKFHGARGTPPVHPRAPESRSPAAQGGGGRHHDRTGDRESCTQRD
;
A
#
# COMPACT_ATOMS: atom_id res chain seq x y z
N MET A 1 -48.10 -83.41 75.14
CA MET A 1 -46.68 -83.69 75.44
C MET A 1 -45.96 -83.80 74.11
N ASN A 2 -45.26 -82.75 73.68
CA ASN A 2 -44.33 -82.83 72.57
C ASN A 2 -42.94 -82.54 73.11
N ALA A 3 -42.11 -83.57 73.08
CA ALA A 3 -40.69 -83.51 73.34
C ALA A 3 -40.00 -83.16 72.02
N ALA A 4 -39.80 -81.87 71.80
CA ALA A 4 -38.86 -81.34 70.82
C ALA A 4 -38.53 -79.91 71.24
N ASP A 5 -37.27 -79.51 71.08
CA ASP A 5 -36.75 -78.16 71.22
C ASP A 5 -36.37 -77.69 72.64
N MET A 6 -35.45 -78.41 73.28
CA MET A 6 -34.45 -77.76 74.13
C MET A 6 -33.05 -78.21 73.70
N LEU A 7 -32.47 -77.46 72.77
CA LEU A 7 -31.04 -77.53 72.48
C LEU A 7 -30.25 -77.24 73.78
N PRO A 8 -29.15 -77.97 74.05
CA PRO A 8 -28.36 -77.77 75.26
C PRO A 8 -27.77 -76.35 75.27
N ALA A 9 -27.76 -75.70 76.44
CA ALA A 9 -27.30 -74.31 76.61
C ALA A 9 -25.85 -74.05 76.12
N SER A 10 -25.06 -75.10 75.87
CA SER A 10 -23.74 -75.04 75.24
C SER A 10 -23.80 -74.72 73.73
N ASP A 11 -24.82 -75.19 73.01
CA ASP A 11 -24.90 -75.07 71.55
C ASP A 11 -25.37 -73.67 71.13
N THR A 12 -26.25 -73.05 71.92
CA THR A 12 -26.71 -71.67 71.70
C THR A 12 -25.61 -70.65 71.97
N LEU A 13 -24.75 -70.90 72.97
CA LEU A 13 -23.59 -70.07 73.30
C LEU A 13 -22.51 -70.15 72.21
N TRP A 14 -22.29 -71.34 71.65
CA TRP A 14 -21.36 -71.56 70.55
C TRP A 14 -21.85 -70.90 69.25
N LEU A 15 -23.14 -71.03 68.92
CA LEU A 15 -23.77 -70.32 67.80
C LEU A 15 -23.68 -68.79 67.94
N ALA A 16 -23.91 -68.25 69.14
CA ALA A 16 -23.78 -66.81 69.41
C ALA A 16 -22.34 -66.31 69.18
N LEU A 17 -21.32 -67.06 69.62
CA LEU A 17 -19.91 -66.73 69.40
C LEU A 17 -19.53 -66.74 67.92
N VAL A 18 -20.03 -67.72 67.15
CA VAL A 18 -19.79 -67.79 65.69
C VAL A 18 -20.43 -66.61 64.96
N VAL A 19 -21.67 -66.24 65.32
CA VAL A 19 -22.37 -65.09 64.73
C VAL A 19 -21.67 -63.76 65.08
N LEU A 20 -21.26 -63.59 66.34
CA LEU A 20 -20.49 -62.42 66.79
C LEU A 20 -19.14 -62.32 66.07
N GLY A 21 -18.41 -63.43 65.95
CA GLY A 21 -17.14 -63.49 65.23
C GLY A 21 -17.30 -63.17 63.73
N GLY A 22 -18.33 -63.73 63.08
CA GLY A 22 -18.65 -63.45 61.68
C GLY A 22 -19.05 -62.00 61.43
N SER A 23 -19.86 -61.41 62.33
CA SER A 23 -20.25 -59.99 62.26
C SER A 23 -19.06 -59.05 62.47
N LEU A 24 -18.12 -59.41 63.35
CA LEU A 24 -16.88 -58.66 63.58
C LEU A 24 -15.99 -58.73 62.33
N ALA A 25 -15.80 -59.92 61.75
CA ALA A 25 -15.02 -60.11 60.54
C ALA A 25 -15.62 -59.35 59.34
N ALA A 26 -16.94 -59.41 59.15
CA ALA A 26 -17.64 -58.66 58.11
C ALA A 26 -17.51 -57.14 58.30
N SER A 27 -17.61 -56.65 59.55
CA SER A 27 -17.42 -55.23 59.89
C SER A 27 -16.00 -54.76 59.59
N LEU A 28 -14.98 -55.57 59.88
CA LEU A 28 -13.58 -55.26 59.58
C LEU A 28 -13.30 -55.22 58.07
N ILE A 29 -13.85 -56.17 57.31
CA ILE A 29 -13.75 -56.17 55.84
C ILE A 29 -14.45 -54.93 55.26
N PHE A 30 -15.66 -54.63 55.74
CA PHE A 30 -16.41 -53.45 55.31
C PHE A 30 -15.66 -52.15 55.64
N LEU A 31 -15.10 -52.03 56.85
CA LEU A 31 -14.27 -50.90 57.26
C LEU A 31 -13.02 -50.77 56.36
N GLY A 32 -12.36 -51.87 56.02
CA GLY A 32 -11.22 -51.89 55.09
C GLY A 32 -11.59 -51.39 53.69
N VAL A 33 -12.74 -51.82 53.15
CA VAL A 33 -13.26 -51.34 51.87
C VAL A 33 -13.58 -49.84 51.94
N LEU A 34 -14.19 -49.38 53.05
CA LEU A 34 -14.60 -47.99 53.24
C LEU A 34 -13.37 -47.07 53.37
N LEU A 35 -12.34 -47.50 54.09
CA LEU A 35 -11.03 -46.82 54.16
C LEU A 35 -10.32 -46.82 52.79
N GLY A 36 -10.41 -47.91 52.03
CA GLY A 36 -9.89 -47.97 50.65
C GLY A 36 -10.57 -46.97 49.72
N ARG A 37 -11.91 -46.87 49.79
CA ARG A 37 -12.69 -45.89 49.03
C ARG A 37 -12.36 -44.44 49.43
N LEU A 38 -12.19 -44.17 50.73
CA LEU A 38 -11.77 -42.85 51.22
C LEU A 38 -10.40 -42.44 50.66
N ARG A 39 -9.40 -43.33 50.72
CA ARG A 39 -8.07 -43.08 50.14
C ARG A 39 -8.11 -42.88 48.64
N GLU A 40 -8.97 -43.63 47.94
CA GLU A 40 -9.13 -43.45 46.49
C GLU A 40 -9.77 -42.09 46.16
N THR A 41 -10.74 -41.63 46.94
CA THR A 41 -11.33 -40.29 46.75
C THR A 41 -10.35 -39.16 47.06
N GLU A 42 -9.54 -39.31 48.10
CA GLU A 42 -8.48 -38.35 48.46
C GLU A 42 -7.46 -38.23 47.34
N ARG A 43 -6.95 -39.36 46.84
CA ARG A 43 -6.03 -39.39 45.68
C ARG A 43 -6.63 -38.73 44.43
N ARG A 44 -7.91 -38.97 44.15
CA ARG A 44 -8.61 -38.34 43.00
C ARG A 44 -8.77 -36.83 43.18
N LEU A 45 -8.88 -36.35 44.42
CA LEU A 45 -8.97 -34.93 44.72
C LEU A 45 -7.60 -34.27 44.50
N ASP A 46 -6.54 -34.85 45.05
CA ASP A 46 -5.16 -34.39 44.88
C ASP A 46 -4.76 -34.36 43.40
N GLU A 47 -5.12 -35.40 42.63
CA GLU A 47 -4.87 -35.45 41.18
C GLU A 47 -5.62 -34.34 40.42
N LYS A 48 -6.82 -33.94 40.86
CA LYS A 48 -7.57 -32.83 40.24
C LYS A 48 -6.98 -31.48 40.63
N GLU A 49 -6.60 -31.31 41.89
CA GLU A 49 -5.98 -30.09 42.41
C GLU A 49 -4.65 -29.82 41.71
N SER A 50 -3.77 -30.82 41.64
CA SER A 50 -2.50 -30.74 40.91
C SER A 50 -2.69 -30.44 39.41
N ARG A 51 -3.73 -31.01 38.77
CA ARG A 51 -4.08 -30.68 37.38
C ARG A 51 -4.54 -29.24 37.23
N HIS A 52 -5.37 -28.74 38.15
CA HIS A 52 -5.82 -27.35 38.13
C HIS A 52 -4.66 -26.38 38.33
N GLU A 53 -3.78 -26.63 39.30
CA GLU A 53 -2.57 -25.81 39.52
C GLU A 53 -1.71 -25.78 38.26
N THR A 54 -1.44 -26.94 37.65
CA THR A 54 -0.66 -27.02 36.40
C THR A 54 -1.30 -26.21 35.25
N VAL A 55 -2.63 -26.23 35.14
CA VAL A 55 -3.35 -25.46 34.10
C VAL A 55 -3.30 -23.96 34.40
N LEU A 56 -3.43 -23.55 35.66
CA LEU A 56 -3.32 -22.16 36.06
C LEU A 56 -1.92 -21.62 35.83
N ASP A 57 -0.88 -22.37 36.20
CA ASP A 57 0.51 -22.00 35.95
C ASP A 57 0.78 -21.82 34.46
N ARG A 58 0.33 -22.77 33.62
CA ARG A 58 0.46 -22.65 32.16
C ARG A 58 -0.32 -21.48 31.58
N LEU A 59 -1.48 -21.15 32.16
CA LEU A 59 -2.28 -20.02 31.72
C LEU A 59 -1.57 -18.71 32.07
N GLN A 60 -1.05 -18.59 33.29
CA GLN A 60 -0.27 -17.44 33.75
C GLN A 60 1.02 -17.27 32.95
N GLU A 61 1.73 -18.36 32.67
CA GLU A 61 2.94 -18.34 31.86
C GLU A 61 2.64 -17.88 30.42
N ASN A 62 1.56 -18.37 29.82
CA ASN A 62 1.13 -17.93 28.49
C ASN A 62 0.66 -16.48 28.49
N GLU A 63 -0.10 -16.03 29.49
CA GLU A 63 -0.54 -14.64 29.62
C GLU A 63 0.68 -13.71 29.74
N PHE A 64 1.62 -14.04 30.63
CA PHE A 64 2.85 -13.29 30.82
C PHE A 64 3.67 -13.22 29.53
N ARG A 65 3.83 -14.36 28.83
CA ARG A 65 4.54 -14.43 27.56
C ARG A 65 3.89 -13.55 26.49
N LEU A 66 2.57 -13.64 26.31
CA LEU A 66 1.85 -12.83 25.31
C LEU A 66 1.90 -11.34 25.63
N ARG A 67 1.73 -10.97 26.91
CA ARG A 67 1.87 -9.59 27.37
C ARG A 67 3.26 -9.04 27.07
N THR A 68 4.32 -9.81 27.37
CA THR A 68 5.70 -9.40 27.12
C THR A 68 5.96 -9.15 25.62
N ILE A 69 5.40 -9.99 24.75
CA ILE A 69 5.50 -9.81 23.29
C ILE A 69 4.85 -8.49 22.88
N ILE A 70 3.61 -8.22 23.31
CA ILE A 70 2.88 -7.01 22.94
C ILE A 70 3.54 -5.74 23.52
N GLU A 71 4.04 -5.81 24.75
CA GLU A 71 4.70 -4.68 25.42
C GLU A 71 6.07 -4.33 24.83
N SER A 72 6.78 -5.32 24.28
CA SER A 72 8.08 -5.13 23.61
C SER A 72 7.99 -4.79 22.13
N GLU A 73 6.80 -4.91 21.51
CA GLU A 73 6.57 -4.55 20.12
C GLU A 73 6.89 -3.06 19.87
N PRO A 74 7.79 -2.72 18.94
CA PRO A 74 8.18 -1.34 18.67
C PRO A 74 7.08 -0.49 18.03
N GLU A 75 6.12 -1.10 17.35
CA GLU A 75 4.99 -0.39 16.76
C GLU A 75 3.81 -0.24 17.74
N CYS A 76 2.95 0.74 17.47
CA CYS A 76 1.74 0.97 18.27
C CYS A 76 0.76 -0.16 18.01
N VAL A 77 0.50 -0.98 19.02
CA VAL A 77 -0.57 -1.99 19.01
C VAL A 77 -1.71 -1.48 19.89
N LYS A 78 -2.92 -1.41 19.34
CA LYS A 78 -4.12 -0.99 20.08
C LYS A 78 -5.35 -1.80 19.72
N LEU A 79 -6.26 -1.90 20.68
CA LEU A 79 -7.62 -2.38 20.48
C LEU A 79 -8.61 -1.21 20.52
N GLN A 80 -9.58 -1.22 19.62
CA GLN A 80 -10.64 -0.21 19.55
C GLN A 80 -12.01 -0.86 19.51
N ALA A 81 -12.97 -0.31 20.25
CA ALA A 81 -14.38 -0.65 20.13
C ALA A 81 -14.98 -0.09 18.82
N GLU A 82 -16.17 -0.58 18.46
CA GLU A 82 -16.91 -0.17 17.24
C GLU A 82 -17.15 1.34 17.16
N ASP A 83 -17.35 1.96 18.33
CA ASP A 83 -17.58 3.39 18.45
C ASP A 83 -16.28 4.23 18.45
N GLY A 84 -15.12 3.59 18.29
CA GLY A 84 -13.79 4.22 18.23
C GLY A 84 -13.13 4.44 19.58
N THR A 85 -13.69 3.89 20.66
CA THR A 85 -13.09 3.94 22.00
C THR A 85 -11.85 3.06 22.06
N VAL A 86 -10.72 3.59 22.53
CA VAL A 86 -9.49 2.81 22.74
C VAL A 86 -9.67 1.92 23.97
N LEU A 87 -9.60 0.60 23.78
CA LEU A 87 -9.75 -0.40 24.83
C LEU A 87 -8.40 -0.71 25.47
N GLU A 88 -7.38 -0.91 24.63
CA GLU A 88 -6.03 -1.26 25.05
C GLU A 88 -5.02 -0.62 24.10
N ILE A 89 -3.82 -0.34 24.62
CA ILE A 89 -2.70 0.18 23.84
C ILE A 89 -1.38 -0.22 24.50
N ASN A 90 -0.40 -0.65 23.70
CA ASN A 90 0.92 -1.01 24.21
C ASN A 90 1.77 0.25 24.53
N PRO A 91 2.92 0.11 25.23
CA PRO A 91 3.77 1.24 25.58
C PRO A 91 4.30 2.03 24.37
N ALA A 92 4.55 1.37 23.23
CA ALA A 92 4.93 2.05 22.00
C ALA A 92 3.82 2.98 21.49
N GLY A 93 2.57 2.55 21.56
CA GLY A 93 1.42 3.36 21.21
C GLY A 93 1.25 4.59 22.11
N LEU A 94 1.48 4.45 23.41
CA LEU A 94 1.46 5.60 24.34
C LEU A 94 2.50 6.66 23.97
N ARG A 95 3.73 6.23 23.65
CA ARG A 95 4.79 7.14 23.16
C ARG A 95 4.41 7.78 21.84
N LEU A 96 3.85 7.00 20.91
CA LEU A 96 3.47 7.49 19.58
C LEU A 96 2.44 8.64 19.65
N VAL A 97 1.44 8.51 20.53
CA VAL A 97 0.39 9.52 20.72
C VAL A 97 0.71 10.59 21.76
N ASP A 98 1.93 10.59 22.29
CA ASP A 98 2.40 11.51 23.35
C ASP A 98 1.56 11.48 24.64
N ALA A 99 1.02 10.31 25.00
CA ALA A 99 0.32 10.11 26.28
C ALA A 99 1.31 10.02 27.45
N ASN A 100 1.01 10.66 28.58
CA ASN A 100 1.85 10.56 29.78
C ASN A 100 1.49 9.32 30.61
N GLN A 101 0.22 8.92 30.57
CA GLN A 101 -0.31 7.74 31.25
C GLN A 101 -1.38 7.05 30.40
N PRO A 102 -1.64 5.74 30.60
CA PRO A 102 -2.63 5.01 29.81
C PRO A 102 -4.04 5.64 29.83
N ALA A 103 -4.45 6.19 30.96
CA ALA A 103 -5.77 6.83 31.14
C ALA A 103 -5.97 8.11 30.28
N ASP A 104 -4.90 8.67 29.70
CA ASP A 104 -5.01 9.82 28.80
C ASP A 104 -5.64 9.44 27.46
N ILE A 105 -5.59 8.16 27.08
CA ILE A 105 -6.09 7.67 25.78
C ILE A 105 -7.04 6.47 25.91
N ILE A 106 -6.81 5.54 26.85
CA ILE A 106 -7.69 4.40 27.10
C ILE A 106 -9.05 4.90 27.61
N GLY A 107 -10.13 4.35 27.07
CA GLY A 107 -11.50 4.79 27.34
C GLY A 107 -11.93 6.04 26.59
N ARG A 108 -11.03 6.67 25.82
CA ARG A 108 -11.36 7.83 24.97
C ARG A 108 -11.50 7.44 23.52
N LYS A 109 -12.16 8.31 22.75
CA LYS A 109 -12.27 8.17 21.30
C LYS A 109 -10.92 8.42 20.64
N ILE A 110 -10.51 7.50 19.76
CA ILE A 110 -9.28 7.64 18.96
C ILE A 110 -9.26 8.92 18.11
N PHE A 111 -10.44 9.47 17.78
CA PHE A 111 -10.58 10.73 17.07
C PHE A 111 -9.93 11.93 17.78
N SER A 112 -9.59 11.82 19.07
CA SER A 112 -8.79 12.85 19.77
C SER A 112 -7.36 12.97 19.25
N VAL A 113 -6.86 11.95 18.53
CA VAL A 113 -5.50 11.94 17.96
C VAL A 113 -5.47 11.83 16.44
N VAL A 114 -6.62 11.81 15.78
CA VAL A 114 -6.74 11.83 14.32
C VAL A 114 -6.93 13.27 13.86
N ALA A 115 -6.24 13.70 12.79
CA ALA A 115 -6.49 15.03 12.24
C ALA A 115 -7.92 15.12 11.67
N PRO A 116 -8.64 16.24 11.88
CA PRO A 116 -10.06 16.36 11.49
C PRO A 116 -10.36 16.05 10.03
N GLU A 117 -9.44 16.38 9.13
CA GLU A 117 -9.54 16.10 7.69
C GLU A 117 -9.58 14.60 7.33
N TYR A 118 -9.23 13.70 8.27
CA TYR A 118 -9.26 12.24 8.09
C TYR A 118 -10.40 11.54 8.82
N PHE A 119 -11.30 12.26 9.52
CA PHE A 119 -12.37 11.65 10.30
C PHE A 119 -13.27 10.72 9.49
N ASP A 120 -13.67 11.13 8.28
CA ASP A 120 -14.58 10.35 7.44
C ASP A 120 -13.90 9.07 6.91
N ILE A 121 -12.66 9.21 6.44
CA ILE A 121 -11.85 8.06 5.97
C ILE A 121 -11.64 7.07 7.12
N TYR A 122 -11.32 7.56 8.32
CA TYR A 122 -11.11 6.72 9.48
C TYR A 122 -12.39 5.96 9.87
N ARG A 123 -13.55 6.63 9.91
CA ARG A 123 -14.86 5.99 10.19
C ARG A 123 -15.21 4.93 9.16
N GLU A 124 -14.99 5.20 7.88
CA GLU A 124 -15.29 4.24 6.83
C GLU A 124 -14.39 3.00 6.95
N ASN A 125 -13.10 3.20 7.22
CA ASN A 125 -12.18 2.08 7.45
C ASN A 125 -12.55 1.27 8.70
N MET A 126 -12.94 1.93 9.79
CA MET A 126 -13.48 1.23 10.96
C MET A 126 -14.70 0.38 10.60
N ARG A 127 -15.67 0.95 9.87
CA ARG A 127 -16.88 0.24 9.43
C ARG A 127 -16.55 -0.99 8.59
N ARG A 128 -15.58 -0.89 7.68
CA ARG A 128 -15.07 -2.02 6.89
C ARG A 128 -14.45 -3.10 7.76
N VAL A 129 -13.69 -2.72 8.78
CA VAL A 129 -13.11 -3.68 9.73
C VAL A 129 -14.17 -4.41 10.53
N PHE A 130 -15.17 -3.70 11.06
CA PHE A 130 -16.28 -4.35 11.75
C PHE A 130 -17.20 -5.16 10.83
N ALA A 131 -17.13 -4.95 9.51
CA ALA A 131 -17.73 -5.84 8.50
C ALA A 131 -16.86 -7.08 8.18
N GLY A 132 -15.67 -7.19 8.77
CA GLY A 132 -14.77 -8.35 8.64
C GLY A 132 -13.59 -8.16 7.68
N GLU A 133 -13.37 -6.96 7.16
CA GLU A 133 -12.27 -6.65 6.22
C GLU A 133 -10.99 -6.20 6.94
N ALA A 134 -9.82 -6.66 6.48
CA ALA A 134 -8.55 -6.06 6.90
C ALA A 134 -8.19 -4.90 5.96
N VAL A 135 -7.82 -3.75 6.51
CA VAL A 135 -7.55 -2.52 5.75
C VAL A 135 -6.22 -1.90 6.15
N VAL A 136 -5.53 -1.31 5.18
CA VAL A 136 -4.33 -0.49 5.40
C VAL A 136 -4.62 0.92 4.94
N TYR A 137 -4.31 1.91 5.76
CA TYR A 137 -4.52 3.31 5.42
C TYR A 137 -3.52 4.23 6.11
N GLU A 138 -3.21 5.32 5.42
CA GLU A 138 -2.39 6.41 5.93
C GLU A 138 -3.27 7.59 6.34
N PHE A 139 -2.90 8.27 7.41
CA PHE A 139 -3.57 9.50 7.84
C PHE A 139 -2.60 10.41 8.60
N ARG A 140 -2.97 11.69 8.73
CA ARG A 140 -2.29 12.58 9.67
C ARG A 140 -2.90 12.45 11.04
N ALA A 141 -2.04 12.30 12.03
CA ALA A 141 -2.39 12.35 13.43
C ALA A 141 -1.94 13.66 14.05
N ILE A 142 -2.70 14.09 15.05
CA ILE A 142 -2.33 15.19 15.95
C ILE A 142 -2.21 14.55 17.32
N THR A 143 -1.00 14.39 17.83
CA THR A 143 -0.79 13.74 19.14
C THR A 143 -1.39 14.56 20.27
N LEU A 144 -1.48 14.00 21.48
CA LEU A 144 -2.01 14.69 22.66
C LEU A 144 -1.19 15.94 23.04
N LYS A 145 0.05 16.07 22.53
CA LYS A 145 0.93 17.24 22.69
C LYS A 145 1.01 18.09 21.41
N ASN A 146 0.04 17.98 20.52
CA ASN A 146 -0.06 18.73 19.25
C ASN A 146 1.10 18.48 18.26
N ARG A 147 1.82 17.37 18.36
CA ARG A 147 2.77 16.96 17.31
C ARG A 147 1.98 16.43 16.11
N VAL A 148 2.31 16.89 14.92
CA VAL A 148 1.74 16.35 13.69
C VAL A 148 2.66 15.24 13.17
N ALA A 149 2.08 14.06 12.94
CA ALA A 149 2.80 12.91 12.41
C ALA A 149 1.97 12.23 11.31
N TRP A 150 2.67 11.66 10.32
CA TRP A 150 2.04 10.72 9.39
C TRP A 150 2.03 9.33 10.02
N MET A 151 0.85 8.72 10.02
CA MET A 151 0.64 7.39 10.55
C MET A 151 0.15 6.46 9.43
N GLU A 152 0.73 5.27 9.36
CA GLU A 152 0.21 4.14 8.59
C GLU A 152 -0.39 3.14 9.58
N THR A 153 -1.63 2.71 9.34
CA THR A 153 -2.30 1.74 10.20
C THR A 153 -2.77 0.54 9.42
N HIS A 154 -2.39 -0.64 9.92
CA HIS A 154 -2.93 -1.92 9.54
C HIS A 154 -4.02 -2.27 10.55
N ALA A 155 -5.28 -2.29 10.10
CA ALA A 155 -6.43 -2.57 10.94
C ALA A 155 -7.09 -3.89 10.54
N ALA A 156 -7.35 -4.74 11.52
CA ALA A 156 -7.96 -6.06 11.32
C ALA A 156 -9.04 -6.35 12.37
N PRO A 157 -10.07 -7.14 12.01
CA PRO A 157 -11.11 -7.53 12.96
C PRO A 157 -10.58 -8.52 13.98
N LEU A 158 -10.82 -8.25 15.27
CA LEU A 158 -10.54 -9.18 16.35
C LEU A 158 -11.83 -9.87 16.79
N ARG A 159 -11.80 -11.22 16.80
CA ARG A 159 -12.97 -12.07 17.04
C ARG A 159 -12.91 -12.74 18.40
N ASP A 160 -14.07 -12.88 19.03
CA ASP A 160 -14.24 -13.70 20.23
C ASP A 160 -14.24 -15.21 19.89
N ALA A 161 -14.30 -16.07 20.91
CA ALA A 161 -14.36 -17.52 20.74
C ALA A 161 -15.62 -18.01 19.99
N ARG A 162 -16.64 -17.16 19.82
CA ARG A 162 -17.88 -17.43 19.08
C ARG A 162 -17.83 -16.92 17.64
N GLY A 163 -16.74 -16.26 17.24
CA GLY A 163 -16.53 -15.70 15.91
C GLY A 163 -17.07 -14.26 15.72
N ASN A 164 -17.64 -13.64 16.76
CA ASN A 164 -18.15 -12.27 16.68
C ASN A 164 -16.99 -11.28 16.75
N ILE A 165 -17.02 -10.25 15.91
CA ILE A 165 -16.03 -9.17 15.95
C ILE A 165 -16.39 -8.27 17.14
N TYR A 166 -15.51 -8.20 18.13
CA TYR A 166 -15.73 -7.38 19.34
C TYR A 166 -14.82 -6.14 19.37
N ALA A 167 -13.73 -6.16 18.62
CA ALA A 167 -12.78 -5.05 18.56
C ALA A 167 -12.07 -4.99 17.20
N LEU A 168 -11.52 -3.82 16.90
CA LEU A 168 -10.56 -3.58 15.85
C LEU A 168 -9.16 -3.63 16.46
N LEU A 169 -8.29 -4.50 15.93
CA LEU A 169 -6.86 -4.51 16.20
C LEU A 169 -6.17 -3.55 15.22
N GLY A 170 -5.51 -2.52 15.74
CA GLY A 170 -4.76 -1.56 14.94
C GLY A 170 -3.28 -1.62 15.27
N ILE A 171 -2.46 -1.92 14.26
CA ILE A 171 -1.00 -1.79 14.32
C ILE A 171 -0.63 -0.52 13.56
N THR A 172 0.04 0.42 14.21
CA THR A 172 0.32 1.74 13.65
C THR A 172 1.80 2.10 13.76
N ARG A 173 2.37 2.55 12.65
CA ARG A 173 3.74 3.08 12.59
C ARG A 173 3.77 4.56 12.22
N ASP A 174 4.74 5.27 12.76
CA ASP A 174 5.09 6.63 12.33
C ASP A 174 5.86 6.54 11.02
N ILE A 175 5.33 7.15 9.95
CA ILE A 175 5.97 7.22 8.63
C ILE A 175 6.39 8.65 8.29
N THR A 176 6.46 9.54 9.28
CA THR A 176 6.78 10.96 9.07
C THR A 176 8.13 11.14 8.42
N GLU A 177 9.18 10.46 8.92
CA GLU A 177 10.52 10.52 8.33
C GLU A 177 10.54 10.00 6.89
N HIS A 178 9.80 8.91 6.62
CA HIS A 178 9.69 8.35 5.28
C HIS A 178 9.03 9.34 4.31
N LYS A 179 7.90 9.95 4.68
CA LYS A 179 7.22 10.98 3.87
C LYS A 179 8.09 12.23 3.68
N GLN A 180 8.85 12.63 4.69
CA GLN A 180 9.77 13.77 4.59
C GLN A 180 10.93 13.47 3.62
N ALA A 181 11.52 12.28 3.70
CA ALA A 181 12.58 11.85 2.81
C ALA A 181 12.08 11.74 1.36
N GLU A 182 10.89 11.18 1.14
CA GLU A 182 10.26 11.08 -0.18
C GLU A 182 10.04 12.47 -0.80
N GLU A 183 9.50 13.42 -0.03
CA GLU A 183 9.28 14.79 -0.50
C GLU A 183 10.59 15.54 -0.78
N GLN A 184 11.62 15.34 0.05
CA GLN A 184 12.97 15.89 -0.20
C GLN A 184 13.58 15.33 -1.49
N ALA A 185 13.50 14.01 -1.68
CA ALA A 185 13.99 13.36 -2.90
C ALA A 185 13.27 13.89 -4.15
N ARG A 186 11.94 14.04 -4.08
CA ARG A 186 11.13 14.62 -5.17
C ARG A 186 11.53 16.06 -5.51
N ARG A 187 11.84 16.87 -4.49
CA ARG A 187 12.34 18.24 -4.67
C ARG A 187 13.71 18.25 -5.34
N HIS A 188 14.65 17.44 -4.87
CA HIS A 188 15.98 17.31 -5.49
C HIS A 188 15.89 16.84 -6.94
N GLN A 189 15.06 15.85 -7.26
CA GLN A 189 14.86 15.39 -8.63
C GLN A 189 14.32 16.52 -9.54
N THR A 190 13.39 17.32 -9.03
CA THR A 190 12.84 18.47 -9.75
C THR A 190 13.91 19.53 -10.00
N GLU A 191 14.79 19.76 -9.02
CA GLU A 191 15.89 20.71 -9.12
C GLU A 191 16.99 20.23 -10.07
N LEU A 192 17.40 18.97 -9.99
CA LEU A 192 18.34 18.36 -10.92
C LEU A 192 17.82 18.41 -12.36
N ALA A 193 16.54 18.10 -12.58
CA ALA A 193 15.92 18.24 -13.91
C ALA A 193 15.94 19.69 -14.42
N ARG A 194 15.87 20.69 -13.52
CA ARG A 194 16.02 22.11 -13.89
C ARG A 194 17.46 22.44 -14.27
N VAL A 195 18.43 22.01 -13.47
CA VAL A 195 19.86 22.25 -13.74
C VAL A 195 20.28 21.55 -15.03
N ALA A 196 19.84 20.32 -15.26
CA ALA A 196 20.11 19.58 -16.50
C ALA A 196 19.62 20.33 -17.74
N ARG A 197 18.38 20.87 -17.74
CA ARG A 197 17.86 21.69 -18.86
C ARG A 197 18.72 22.93 -19.11
N LEU A 198 19.21 23.58 -18.06
CA LEU A 198 20.11 24.73 -18.18
C LEU A 198 21.48 24.33 -18.72
N SER A 199 22.03 23.18 -18.32
CA SER A 199 23.30 22.65 -18.83
C SER A 199 23.21 22.32 -20.32
N THR A 200 22.17 21.59 -20.75
CA THR A 200 21.92 21.30 -22.17
C THR A 200 21.77 22.59 -22.97
N MET A 201 21.11 23.62 -22.42
CA MET A 201 21.07 24.93 -23.09
C MET A 201 22.45 25.59 -23.16
N GLY A 202 23.28 25.46 -22.13
CA GLY A 202 24.67 25.93 -22.14
C GLY A 202 25.48 25.31 -23.28
N GLU A 203 25.32 24.01 -23.51
CA GLU A 203 25.95 23.29 -24.63
C GLU A 203 25.40 23.75 -25.99
N MET A 204 24.10 24.03 -26.07
CA MET A 204 23.44 24.55 -27.27
C MET A 204 23.62 26.06 -27.46
N ALA A 205 24.27 26.77 -26.53
CA ALA A 205 24.37 28.23 -26.55
C ALA A 205 25.08 28.74 -27.81
N THR A 206 26.12 28.04 -28.26
CA THR A 206 26.83 28.37 -29.50
C THR A 206 25.93 28.20 -30.73
N GLY A 207 25.10 27.16 -30.76
CA GLY A 207 24.11 26.93 -31.82
C GLY A 207 23.03 28.02 -31.84
N ILE A 208 22.48 28.35 -30.68
CA ILE A 208 21.49 29.43 -30.51
C ILE A 208 22.09 30.78 -30.93
N ALA A 209 23.32 31.08 -30.52
CA ALA A 209 24.01 32.30 -30.91
C ALA A 209 24.20 32.36 -32.42
N HIS A 210 24.54 31.23 -33.06
CA HIS A 210 24.64 31.15 -34.51
C HIS A 210 23.29 31.39 -35.20
N GLU A 211 22.22 30.72 -34.75
CA GLU A 211 20.87 30.88 -35.29
C GLU A 211 20.28 32.28 -35.09
N LEU A 212 20.61 32.98 -34.00
CA LEU A 212 20.22 34.37 -33.77
C LEU A 212 21.04 35.36 -34.59
N ASN A 213 22.34 35.10 -34.75
CA ASN A 213 23.21 35.99 -35.52
C ASN A 213 22.86 36.01 -37.01
N GLN A 214 22.28 34.94 -37.56
CA GLN A 214 21.83 34.89 -38.96
C GLN A 214 20.78 35.97 -39.32
N PRO A 215 19.58 36.02 -38.70
CA PRO A 215 18.59 37.05 -39.00
C PRO A 215 19.08 38.46 -38.62
N LEU A 216 19.83 38.60 -37.51
CA LEU A 216 20.39 39.90 -37.11
C LEU A 216 21.38 40.46 -38.15
N SER A 217 22.21 39.59 -38.74
CA SER A 217 23.13 39.98 -39.81
C SER A 217 22.38 40.38 -41.07
N ALA A 218 21.32 39.65 -41.42
CA ALA A 218 20.45 39.98 -42.56
C ALA A 218 19.78 41.35 -42.36
N ILE A 219 19.17 41.59 -41.19
CA ILE A 219 18.56 42.88 -40.82
C ILE A 219 19.56 44.03 -40.98
N ALA A 220 20.77 43.87 -40.43
CA ALA A 220 21.81 44.88 -40.50
C ALA A 220 22.25 45.14 -41.96
N ASN A 221 22.36 44.10 -42.78
CA ASN A 221 22.76 44.21 -44.18
C ASN A 221 21.70 44.90 -45.04
N PHE A 222 20.43 44.50 -44.94
CA PHE A 222 19.33 45.14 -45.67
C PHE A 222 19.16 46.60 -45.25
N SER A 223 19.22 46.88 -43.95
CA SER A 223 19.14 48.25 -43.43
C SER A 223 20.26 49.14 -43.95
N ARG A 224 21.53 48.69 -43.89
CA ARG A 224 22.68 49.43 -44.44
C ARG A 224 22.57 49.59 -45.97
N GLY A 225 22.10 48.58 -46.67
CA GLY A 225 21.86 48.61 -48.11
C GLY A 225 20.85 49.69 -48.50
N CYS A 226 19.72 49.77 -47.78
CA CYS A 226 18.71 50.82 -47.94
C CYS A 226 19.31 52.20 -47.71
N ILE A 227 20.01 52.41 -46.57
CA ILE A 227 20.64 53.68 -46.23
C ILE A 227 21.62 54.11 -47.34
N ARG A 228 22.45 53.19 -47.85
CA ARG A 228 23.43 53.49 -48.90
C ARG A 228 22.75 53.91 -50.20
N ARG A 229 21.74 53.18 -50.66
CA ARG A 229 21.03 53.46 -51.91
C ARG A 229 20.21 54.76 -51.84
N LEU A 230 19.60 55.04 -50.70
CA LEU A 230 18.94 56.33 -50.42
C LEU A 230 19.92 57.50 -50.49
N ARG A 231 21.08 57.38 -49.85
CA ARG A 231 22.13 58.43 -49.88
C ARG A 231 22.68 58.70 -51.27
N SER A 232 22.74 57.68 -52.14
CA SER A 232 23.16 57.83 -53.53
C SER A 232 22.10 58.43 -54.46
N GLY A 233 20.89 58.74 -53.96
CA GLY A 233 19.81 59.37 -54.74
C GLY A 233 19.16 58.47 -55.80
N GLY A 234 19.45 57.17 -55.80
CA GLY A 234 19.09 56.22 -56.86
C GLY A 234 18.04 55.18 -56.46
N MET A 235 17.10 55.51 -55.58
CA MET A 235 16.10 54.57 -55.08
C MET A 235 14.74 55.24 -54.92
N SER A 236 13.72 54.67 -55.57
CA SER A 236 12.33 55.08 -55.39
C SER A 236 11.77 54.55 -54.05
N PRO A 237 10.75 55.20 -53.45
CA PRO A 237 10.09 54.70 -52.25
C PRO A 237 9.53 53.27 -52.39
N GLN A 238 9.10 52.88 -53.60
CA GLN A 238 8.58 51.55 -53.89
C GLN A 238 9.68 50.47 -53.84
N GLU A 239 10.92 50.81 -54.18
CA GLU A 239 12.07 49.88 -54.11
C GLU A 239 12.57 49.64 -52.67
N LEU A 240 12.14 50.46 -51.70
CA LEU A 240 12.45 50.26 -50.27
C LEU A 240 11.54 49.22 -49.61
N ILE A 241 10.35 48.99 -50.16
CA ILE A 241 9.34 48.14 -49.53
C ILE A 241 9.89 46.73 -49.36
N VAL A 242 10.43 46.13 -50.42
CA VAL A 242 10.92 44.74 -50.40
C VAL A 242 12.06 44.54 -49.38
N PRO A 243 13.14 45.35 -49.37
CA PRO A 243 14.17 45.22 -48.33
C PRO A 243 13.67 45.46 -46.90
N LEU A 244 12.68 46.34 -46.70
CA LEU A 244 12.12 46.61 -45.37
C LEU A 244 11.18 45.49 -44.91
N GLU A 245 10.41 44.88 -45.81
CA GLU A 245 9.63 43.67 -45.53
C GLU A 245 10.54 42.52 -45.09
N GLU A 246 11.67 42.33 -45.76
CA GLU A 246 12.68 41.34 -45.38
C GLU A 246 13.27 41.63 -43.99
N VAL A 247 13.51 42.90 -43.64
CA VAL A 247 13.93 43.29 -42.28
C VAL A 247 12.86 42.90 -41.25
N CYS A 248 11.58 43.15 -41.54
CA CYS A 248 10.48 42.77 -40.66
C CYS A 248 10.39 41.25 -40.49
N GLU A 249 10.47 40.47 -41.56
CA GLU A 249 10.41 39.01 -41.52
C GLU A 249 11.57 38.41 -40.71
N GLN A 250 12.80 38.88 -40.91
CA GLN A 250 13.95 38.42 -40.13
C GLN A 250 13.84 38.80 -38.65
N ALA A 251 13.25 39.96 -38.33
CA ALA A 251 13.03 40.37 -36.95
C ALA A 251 11.98 39.49 -36.26
N GLU A 252 10.90 39.13 -36.96
CA GLU A 252 9.90 38.18 -36.47
C GLU A 252 10.51 36.81 -36.21
N ARG A 253 11.32 36.31 -37.16
CA ARG A 253 12.02 35.03 -37.04
C ARG A 253 12.97 34.98 -35.85
N ALA A 254 13.77 36.03 -35.63
CA ALA A 254 14.62 36.14 -34.45
C ALA A 254 13.80 36.13 -33.15
N GLY A 255 12.63 36.78 -33.16
CA GLY A 255 11.69 36.77 -32.05
C GLY A 255 11.12 35.38 -31.74
N ASP A 256 10.82 34.57 -32.76
CA ASP A 256 10.35 33.19 -32.60
C ASP A 256 11.43 32.27 -32.02
N ILE A 257 12.67 32.37 -32.51
CA ILE A 257 13.81 31.63 -31.95
C ILE A 257 13.97 31.95 -30.46
N LEU A 258 13.94 33.24 -30.10
CA LEU A 258 14.04 33.68 -28.71
C LEU A 258 12.87 33.19 -27.84
N ARG A 259 11.64 33.15 -28.39
CA ARG A 259 10.46 32.60 -27.70
C ARG A 259 10.65 31.11 -27.39
N HIS A 260 11.06 30.31 -28.36
CA HIS A 260 11.28 28.87 -28.17
C HIS A 260 12.36 28.58 -27.13
N VAL A 261 13.49 29.29 -27.19
CA VAL A 261 14.56 29.18 -26.18
C VAL A 261 14.02 29.50 -24.78
N ARG A 262 13.25 30.58 -24.65
CA ARG A 262 12.67 31.00 -23.37
C ARG A 262 11.62 30.01 -22.84
N ASP A 263 10.81 29.41 -23.72
CA ASP A 263 9.78 28.44 -23.34
C ASP A 263 10.38 27.11 -22.90
N PHE A 264 11.50 26.68 -23.51
CA PHE A 264 12.26 25.52 -23.05
C PHE A 264 12.86 25.72 -21.64
N VAL A 265 13.29 26.94 -21.31
CA VAL A 265 13.88 27.29 -20.01
C VAL A 265 12.83 27.49 -18.91
N ARG A 266 11.65 28.03 -19.26
CA ARG A 266 10.62 28.34 -18.26
C ARG A 266 9.87 27.10 -17.80
N LYS A 267 9.78 26.93 -16.47
CA LYS A 267 8.83 26.02 -15.82
C LYS A 267 7.41 26.51 -16.09
N ARG A 268 6.67 25.87 -17.00
CA ARG A 268 5.22 25.79 -16.86
C ARG A 268 4.93 24.54 -16.06
N GLU A 269 4.31 24.69 -14.89
CA GLU A 269 3.73 23.52 -14.23
C GLU A 269 2.68 22.93 -15.18
N PRO A 270 2.81 21.65 -15.55
CA PRO A 270 1.84 21.01 -16.42
C PRO A 270 0.47 21.10 -15.75
N ARG A 271 -0.44 21.83 -16.39
CA ARG A 271 -1.83 21.89 -15.95
C ARG A 271 -2.50 20.59 -16.37
N LEU A 272 -2.50 19.62 -15.48
CA LEU A 272 -3.23 18.38 -15.64
C LEU A 272 -4.73 18.70 -15.67
N LYS A 273 -5.37 18.35 -16.78
CA LYS A 273 -6.83 18.42 -16.96
C LYS A 273 -7.26 17.11 -17.62
N SER A 274 -8.46 16.65 -17.31
CA SER A 274 -9.07 15.55 -18.07
C SER A 274 -9.30 16.03 -19.52
N LEU A 275 -8.75 15.31 -20.48
CA LEU A 275 -8.73 15.66 -21.90
C LEU A 275 -8.98 14.39 -22.73
N ASP A 276 -9.78 14.52 -23.79
CA ASP A 276 -9.91 13.46 -24.81
C ASP A 276 -8.70 13.51 -25.76
N VAL A 277 -7.87 12.47 -25.69
CA VAL A 277 -6.69 12.32 -26.54
C VAL A 277 -7.05 12.41 -28.04
N ASN A 278 -8.19 11.84 -28.45
CA ASN A 278 -8.63 11.87 -29.85
C ASN A 278 -8.96 13.28 -30.32
N GLN A 279 -9.43 14.15 -29.42
CA GLN A 279 -9.69 15.56 -29.73
C GLN A 279 -8.38 16.32 -29.97
N ILE A 280 -7.36 16.07 -29.16
CA ILE A 280 -6.02 16.68 -29.32
C ILE A 280 -5.40 16.24 -30.65
N VAL A 281 -5.40 14.93 -30.94
CA VAL A 281 -4.84 14.39 -32.18
C VAL A 281 -5.52 15.03 -33.40
N ARG A 282 -6.86 15.12 -33.41
CA ARG A 282 -7.59 15.78 -34.51
C ARG A 282 -7.26 17.27 -34.62
N ALA A 283 -7.10 17.98 -33.50
CA ALA A 283 -6.73 19.39 -33.51
C ALA A 283 -5.32 19.61 -34.09
N VAL A 284 -4.35 18.76 -33.75
CA VAL A 284 -2.97 18.82 -34.27
C VAL A 284 -2.94 18.49 -35.77
N VAL A 285 -3.67 17.46 -36.20
CA VAL A 285 -3.80 17.09 -37.63
C VAL A 285 -4.44 18.23 -38.43
N LYS A 286 -5.47 18.90 -37.89
CA LYS A 286 -6.10 20.05 -38.54
C LYS A 286 -5.17 21.26 -38.62
N PHE A 287 -4.35 21.48 -37.59
CA PHE A 287 -3.36 22.56 -37.56
C PHE A 287 -2.23 22.35 -38.58
N HIS A 288 -1.75 21.12 -38.76
CA HIS A 288 -0.77 20.79 -39.80
C HIS A 288 -1.39 20.73 -41.20
N GLY A 289 -2.63 20.24 -41.34
CA GLY A 289 -3.35 20.17 -42.61
C GLY A 289 -3.72 21.52 -43.22
N ALA A 290 -3.64 22.63 -42.46
CA ALA A 290 -3.83 23.99 -42.96
C ALA A 290 -2.59 24.54 -43.69
N ARG A 291 -1.41 23.92 -43.54
CA ARG A 291 -0.21 24.22 -44.34
C ARG A 291 0.04 23.07 -45.31
N GLY A 292 -0.78 23.03 -46.36
CA GLY A 292 -0.50 22.38 -47.65
C GLY A 292 0.01 20.94 -47.62
N THR A 293 -0.89 19.97 -47.57
CA THR A 293 -0.71 18.68 -48.26
C THR A 293 -2.08 18.16 -48.69
N PRO A 294 -2.30 17.82 -49.97
CA PRO A 294 -3.59 17.32 -50.43
C PRO A 294 -3.85 15.91 -49.86
N PRO A 295 -5.13 15.57 -49.58
CA PRO A 295 -5.47 14.31 -48.92
C PRO A 295 -5.17 13.13 -49.84
N VAL A 296 -4.43 12.14 -49.31
CA VAL A 296 -4.25 10.84 -49.95
C VAL A 296 -5.58 10.10 -49.89
N HIS A 297 -6.18 9.82 -51.04
CA HIS A 297 -7.38 8.99 -51.14
C HIS A 297 -7.11 7.58 -50.61
N PRO A 298 -8.02 6.99 -49.79
CA PRO A 298 -7.90 5.60 -49.38
C PRO A 298 -8.08 4.69 -50.61
N ARG A 299 -7.12 3.79 -50.85
CA ARG A 299 -7.24 2.74 -51.87
C ARG A 299 -8.43 1.83 -51.53
N ALA A 300 -9.27 1.60 -52.53
CA ALA A 300 -10.42 0.68 -52.44
C ALA A 300 -9.96 -0.76 -52.12
N PRO A 301 -10.77 -1.55 -51.42
CA PRO A 301 -10.44 -2.93 -51.07
C PRO A 301 -10.47 -3.81 -52.32
N GLU A 302 -9.38 -4.53 -52.59
CA GLU A 302 -9.30 -5.51 -53.68
C GLU A 302 -10.34 -6.62 -53.47
N SER A 303 -11.24 -6.74 -54.44
CA SER A 303 -12.19 -7.84 -54.56
C SER A 303 -11.44 -9.16 -54.77
N ARG A 304 -11.53 -10.07 -53.79
CA ARG A 304 -11.20 -11.48 -54.00
C ARG A 304 -12.22 -12.09 -54.96
N SER A 305 -11.76 -12.64 -56.08
CA SER A 305 -12.53 -13.54 -56.94
C SER A 305 -11.93 -14.95 -56.89
N PRO A 306 -12.74 -16.02 -57.04
CA PRO A 306 -12.44 -17.34 -56.52
C PRO A 306 -11.70 -18.24 -57.51
N ALA A 307 -11.07 -19.25 -56.91
CA ALA A 307 -10.46 -20.46 -57.46
C ALA A 307 -10.80 -20.87 -58.90
N ALA A 308 -9.74 -21.18 -59.67
CA ALA A 308 -9.77 -22.14 -60.76
C ALA A 308 -8.73 -23.23 -60.48
N GLN A 309 -9.22 -24.46 -60.39
CA GLN A 309 -8.46 -25.71 -60.26
C GLN A 309 -7.88 -26.15 -61.62
N GLY A 310 -6.77 -26.89 -61.55
CA GLY A 310 -6.26 -27.77 -62.61
C GLY A 310 -5.04 -27.19 -63.34
N GLY A 311 -3.90 -27.88 -63.47
CA GLY A 311 -3.49 -29.23 -63.11
C GLY A 311 -2.12 -29.52 -63.75
N GLY A 312 -1.33 -30.41 -63.13
CA GLY A 312 -0.10 -31.01 -63.67
C GLY A 312 1.11 -30.07 -63.74
N GLY A 313 2.33 -30.43 -63.36
CA GLY A 313 2.92 -31.69 -62.93
C GLY A 313 4.45 -31.55 -63.05
N ARG A 314 5.17 -32.48 -62.40
CA ARG A 314 6.60 -32.80 -62.50
C ARG A 314 7.58 -32.06 -61.56
N HIS A 315 8.04 -32.87 -60.59
CA HIS A 315 9.45 -33.15 -60.28
C HIS A 315 10.50 -32.06 -60.60
N HIS A 316 11.13 -31.53 -59.55
CA HIS A 316 12.51 -31.96 -59.30
C HIS A 316 12.89 -31.89 -57.81
N ASP A 317 13.43 -33.02 -57.41
CA ASP A 317 14.15 -33.35 -56.19
C ASP A 317 15.39 -32.45 -56.00
N ARG A 318 15.63 -31.98 -54.77
CA ARG A 318 16.98 -31.76 -54.22
C ARG A 318 16.91 -31.56 -52.70
N THR A 319 17.09 -32.70 -52.04
CA THR A 319 17.70 -32.93 -50.73
C THR A 319 18.95 -32.07 -50.43
N GLY A 320 19.19 -31.82 -49.13
CA GLY A 320 20.49 -31.49 -48.56
C GLY A 320 20.42 -30.31 -47.59
N ASP A 321 20.00 -30.52 -46.34
CA ASP A 321 20.82 -30.88 -45.16
C ASP A 321 21.61 -29.70 -44.54
N ARG A 322 21.31 -29.47 -43.24
CA ARG A 322 22.22 -29.25 -42.09
C ARG A 322 23.11 -27.98 -42.12
N GLU A 323 23.41 -27.27 -41.04
CA GLU A 323 23.73 -27.59 -39.63
C GLU A 323 23.54 -26.28 -38.82
N SER A 324 22.82 -26.24 -37.70
CA SER A 324 23.31 -26.36 -36.31
C SER A 324 24.61 -25.61 -35.96
N CYS A 325 24.50 -24.59 -35.09
CA CYS A 325 25.54 -24.18 -34.14
C CYS A 325 24.83 -23.57 -32.91
N THR A 326 24.54 -24.35 -31.85
CA THR A 326 25.28 -24.44 -30.57
C THR A 326 25.77 -23.09 -30.01
N GLN A 327 25.20 -22.54 -28.94
CA GLN A 327 25.34 -22.85 -27.49
C GLN A 327 26.54 -22.18 -26.82
N ARG A 328 26.30 -21.71 -25.57
CA ARG A 328 27.20 -21.21 -24.50
C ARG A 328 27.42 -19.68 -24.48
N ASP A 329 27.23 -18.97 -23.37
CA ASP A 329 27.03 -19.30 -21.94
C ASP A 329 25.92 -18.42 -21.33
#